data_AF-A0A6F9ECV1-F1
#
_entry.id   AF-A0A6F9ECV1-F1
#
_cell.length_a   1.000
_cell.length_b   1.000
_cell.length_c   1.000
_cell.angle_alpha   90.00
_cell.angle_beta   90.00
_cell.angle_gamma   90.00
#
_symmetry.space_group_name_H-M   'P 1'
#
loop_
_entity.id
_entity.type
_entity.pdbx_description
1 polymer ?
#
loop_
_entity_poly.entity_id
_entity_poly.type
_entity_poly.pdbx_seq_one_letter_code
_entity_poly.pdbx_strand_id
1 'polypeptide(L)'
;MGRRFSLTPDVPSRKREQTGPGHGVDLQGTARLWARRGGAIPKFAPRVFPRQPGRLAVLWDVSGSMEEYVELYLPWLYQLVHRLPRVGVFPFAAELVDATEVLRGPYAVARVRLGQFSRVFSGGTRIGEAVREWLDRFGA
;
A
#
# COMPACT_ATOMS: atom_id res chain seq x y z
N MET A 1 5.30 -8.00 23.86
CA MET A 1 4.12 -7.59 23.06
C MET A 1 4.55 -6.45 22.12
N GLY A 2 5.12 -6.78 20.96
CA GLY A 2 5.66 -5.77 20.04
C GLY A 2 4.53 -5.07 19.29
N ARG A 3 4.37 -3.76 19.51
CA ARG A 3 3.41 -2.94 18.76
C ARG A 3 3.85 -2.95 17.30
N ARG A 4 3.15 -3.71 16.46
CA ARG A 4 3.41 -3.77 15.02
C ARG A 4 3.15 -2.37 14.47
N PHE A 5 4.20 -1.61 14.19
CA PHE A 5 4.06 -0.31 13.53
C PHE A 5 3.45 -0.55 12.14
N SER A 6 2.18 -0.22 11.99
CA SER A 6 1.51 -0.17 10.69
C SER A 6 1.97 1.10 10.00
N LEU A 7 2.89 0.99 9.05
CA LEU A 7 3.36 2.13 8.23
C LEU A 7 2.22 2.75 7.40
N THR A 8 1.15 1.99 7.18
CA THR A 8 -0.07 2.46 6.52
C THR A 8 -1.24 2.40 7.50
N PRO A 9 -2.09 3.43 7.58
CA PRO A 9 -3.32 3.35 8.35
C PRO A 9 -4.20 2.23 7.76
N ASP A 10 -4.87 1.48 8.64
CA ASP A 10 -5.91 0.57 8.20
C ASP A 10 -7.05 1.37 7.57
N VAL A 11 -7.56 0.91 6.43
CA VAL A 11 -8.71 1.52 5.73
C VAL A 11 -9.89 0.54 5.73
N PRO A 12 -11.14 1.04 5.64
CA PRO A 12 -12.28 0.16 5.44
C PRO A 12 -12.08 -0.73 4.21
N SER A 13 -12.41 -2.02 4.31
CA SER A 13 -12.39 -2.88 3.12
C SER A 13 -13.52 -2.48 2.16
N ARG A 14 -13.29 -2.67 0.85
CA ARG A 14 -14.28 -2.41 -0.22
C ARG A 14 -15.59 -3.20 -0.03
N LYS A 15 -15.56 -4.31 0.73
CA LYS A 15 -16.77 -5.04 1.16
C LYS A 15 -17.76 -4.15 1.92
N ARG A 16 -17.29 -3.14 2.65
CA ARG A 16 -18.16 -2.15 3.31
C ARG A 16 -18.93 -1.30 2.30
N GLU A 17 -18.33 -0.98 1.17
CA GLU A 17 -18.90 -0.11 0.12
C GLU A 17 -19.97 -0.84 -0.70
N GLN A 18 -19.79 -2.15 -0.93
CA GLN A 18 -20.78 -2.99 -1.60
C GLN A 18 -22.04 -3.28 -0.75
N THR A 19 -21.98 -3.00 0.55
CA THR A 19 -23.12 -3.24 1.44
C THR A 19 -23.84 -1.89 1.66
N GLY A 20 -24.96 -1.69 0.96
CA GLY A 20 -25.70 -0.41 0.94
C GLY A 20 -26.15 0.12 2.32
N PRO A 21 -26.59 1.39 2.40
CA PRO A 21 -27.03 2.01 3.64
C PRO A 21 -28.15 1.19 4.31
N GLY A 22 -27.89 0.67 5.50
CA GLY A 22 -28.82 -0.20 6.26
C GLY A 22 -28.18 -1.46 6.87
N HIS A 23 -26.97 -1.84 6.45
CA HIS A 23 -26.36 -3.12 6.85
C HIS A 23 -25.37 -3.05 8.02
N GLY A 24 -25.50 -2.04 8.90
CA GLY A 24 -24.64 -1.84 10.06
C GLY A 24 -24.91 -2.80 11.23
N VAL A 25 -25.93 -3.64 11.13
CA VAL A 25 -26.38 -4.55 12.20
C VAL A 25 -26.13 -6.00 11.81
N ASP A 26 -25.49 -6.75 12.71
CA ASP A 26 -25.42 -8.21 12.64
C ASP A 26 -26.68 -8.79 13.29
N LEU A 27 -27.64 -9.24 12.47
CA LEU A 27 -28.90 -9.81 12.96
C LEU A 27 -28.69 -11.10 13.76
N GLN A 28 -27.74 -11.96 13.35
CA GLN A 28 -27.43 -13.19 14.08
C GLN A 28 -26.77 -12.87 15.43
N GLY A 29 -25.80 -11.95 15.42
CA GLY A 29 -25.17 -11.44 16.64
C GLY A 29 -26.18 -10.77 17.57
N THR A 30 -27.14 -10.04 17.02
CA THR A 30 -28.22 -9.37 17.76
C THR A 30 -29.15 -10.39 18.42
N ALA A 31 -29.62 -11.41 17.68
CA ALA A 31 -30.49 -12.45 18.22
C ALA A 31 -29.80 -13.21 19.37
N ARG A 32 -28.51 -13.55 19.21
CA ARG A 32 -27.70 -14.18 20.27
C ARG A 32 -27.53 -13.26 21.48
N LEU A 33 -27.34 -11.97 21.27
CA LEU A 33 -27.20 -10.98 22.33
C LEU A 33 -28.50 -10.85 23.15
N TRP A 34 -29.66 -10.83 22.47
CA TRP A 34 -30.97 -10.71 23.10
C TRP A 34 -31.34 -11.96 23.88
N ALA A 35 -31.10 -13.15 23.30
CA ALA A 35 -31.31 -14.43 23.99
C ALA A 35 -30.50 -14.52 25.28
N ARG A 36 -29.27 -14.00 25.29
CA ARG A 36 -28.39 -13.98 26.48
C ARG A 36 -28.78 -12.96 27.55
N ARG A 37 -29.41 -11.85 27.17
CA ARG A 37 -29.71 -10.73 28.08
C ARG A 37 -31.17 -10.68 28.55
N GLY A 38 -31.98 -11.68 28.20
CA GLY A 38 -33.37 -11.78 28.66
C GLY A 38 -34.24 -10.58 28.25
N GLY A 39 -33.97 -9.97 27.08
CA GLY A 39 -34.77 -8.85 26.57
C GLY A 39 -34.52 -7.48 27.22
N ALA A 40 -33.55 -7.34 28.14
CA ALA A 40 -33.22 -6.05 28.71
C ALA A 40 -32.38 -5.19 27.74
N ILE A 41 -33.05 -4.18 27.18
CA ILE A 41 -32.56 -3.11 26.28
C ILE A 41 -32.31 -3.56 24.82
N PRO A 42 -32.91 -2.88 23.81
CA PRO A 42 -32.66 -3.16 22.40
C PRO A 42 -31.25 -2.68 22.01
N LYS A 43 -30.25 -3.53 22.26
CA LYS A 43 -28.90 -3.34 21.75
C LYS A 43 -28.73 -4.20 20.51
N PHE A 44 -28.47 -3.56 19.37
CA PHE A 44 -28.10 -4.25 18.15
C PHE A 44 -26.61 -4.57 18.18
N ALA A 45 -26.24 -5.77 17.73
CA ALA A 45 -24.84 -6.12 17.54
C ALA A 45 -24.31 -5.36 16.31
N PRO A 46 -23.25 -4.55 16.44
CA PRO A 46 -22.67 -3.86 15.29
C PRO A 46 -22.04 -4.90 14.36
N ARG A 47 -22.27 -4.75 13.07
CA ARG A 47 -21.58 -5.56 12.06
C ARG A 47 -20.14 -5.09 11.96
N VAL A 48 -19.19 -5.96 12.33
CA VAL A 48 -17.76 -5.67 12.21
C VAL A 48 -17.32 -5.96 10.79
N PHE A 49 -16.95 -4.91 10.06
CA PHE A 49 -16.35 -5.06 8.74
C PHE A 49 -14.83 -5.22 8.88
N PRO A 50 -14.20 -6.14 8.12
CA PRO A 50 -12.75 -6.26 8.11
C PRO A 50 -12.13 -4.93 7.66
N ARG A 51 -11.16 -4.44 8.42
CA ARG A 51 -10.25 -3.40 7.95
C ARG A 51 -9.14 -4.07 7.16
N GLN A 52 -8.63 -3.37 6.15
CA GLN A 52 -7.50 -3.82 5.36
C GLN A 52 -6.36 -2.80 5.49
N PRO A 53 -5.10 -3.21 5.38
CA PRO A 53 -3.98 -2.29 5.31
C PRO A 53 -4.18 -1.28 4.18
N GLY A 54 -3.79 -0.02 4.40
CA GLY A 54 -3.76 1.01 3.36
C GLY A 54 -2.81 0.64 2.21
N ARG A 55 -2.97 1.31 1.06
CA ARG A 55 -2.01 1.24 -0.05
C ARG A 55 -0.89 2.26 0.20
N LEU A 56 0.35 1.87 -0.05
CA LEU A 56 1.51 2.77 -0.07
C LEU A 56 2.11 2.79 -1.47
N ALA A 57 2.32 3.98 -2.02
CA ALA A 57 3.09 4.17 -3.24
C ALA A 57 4.37 4.91 -2.91
N VAL A 58 5.50 4.38 -3.34
CA VAL A 58 6.81 5.02 -3.20
C VAL A 58 7.25 5.50 -4.58
N LEU A 59 7.16 6.81 -4.81
CA LEU A 59 7.77 7.45 -5.97
C LEU A 59 9.24 7.73 -5.63
N TRP A 60 10.16 7.16 -6.39
CA TRP A 60 11.58 7.18 -6.07
C TRP A 60 12.41 7.83 -7.17
N ASP A 61 13.04 8.97 -6.86
CA ASP A 61 13.92 9.66 -7.81
C ASP A 61 15.22 8.86 -8.01
N VAL A 62 15.49 8.48 -9.25
CA VAL A 62 16.71 7.76 -9.69
C VAL A 62 17.48 8.52 -10.77
N SER A 63 17.27 9.84 -10.86
CA SER A 63 18.04 10.74 -11.72
C SER A 63 19.52 10.74 -11.38
N GLY A 64 20.37 11.23 -12.29
CA GLY A 64 21.83 11.25 -12.10
C GLY A 64 22.31 11.90 -10.79
N SER A 65 21.63 12.94 -10.27
CA SER A 65 21.99 13.54 -8.96
C SER A 65 21.71 12.63 -7.76
N MET A 66 20.89 11.60 -7.94
CA MET A 66 20.53 10.62 -6.92
C MET A 66 21.36 9.32 -7.02
N GLU A 67 22.30 9.21 -7.98
CA GLU A 67 23.01 7.95 -8.27
C GLU A 67 23.68 7.33 -7.03
N GLU A 68 24.37 8.13 -6.21
CA GLU A 68 25.02 7.66 -4.97
C GLU A 68 24.01 7.18 -3.92
N TYR A 69 22.77 7.67 -3.97
CA TYR A 69 21.71 7.34 -3.03
C TYR A 69 20.87 6.13 -3.47
N VAL A 70 20.92 5.75 -4.75
CA VAL A 70 20.12 4.64 -5.29
C VAL A 70 20.44 3.33 -4.56
N GLU A 71 21.73 3.00 -4.46
CA GLU A 71 22.20 1.80 -3.76
C GLU A 71 21.93 1.88 -2.24
N LEU A 72 21.94 3.09 -1.66
CA LEU A 72 21.68 3.31 -0.24
C LEU A 72 20.22 2.99 0.13
N TYR A 73 19.25 3.39 -0.70
CA TYR A 73 17.83 3.19 -0.40
C TYR A 73 17.29 1.82 -0.78
N LEU A 74 17.96 1.11 -1.70
CA LEU A 74 17.50 -0.17 -2.21
C LEU A 74 17.22 -1.23 -1.12
N PRO A 75 18.09 -1.47 -0.11
CA PRO A 75 17.79 -2.41 0.97
C PRO A 75 16.51 -2.07 1.71
N TRP A 76 16.24 -0.78 1.94
CA TRP A 76 15.06 -0.33 2.64
C TRP A 76 13.80 -0.55 1.80
N LEU A 77 13.81 -0.18 0.52
CA LEU A 77 12.70 -0.41 -0.41
C LEU A 77 12.38 -1.90 -0.55
N TYR A 78 13.41 -2.74 -0.65
CA TYR A 78 13.27 -4.19 -0.71
C TYR A 78 12.56 -4.74 0.54
N GLN A 79 12.99 -4.32 1.73
CA GLN A 79 12.36 -4.73 2.98
C GLN A 79 10.92 -4.21 3.09
N LEU A 80 10.66 -3.00 2.60
CA LEU A 80 9.34 -2.40 2.62
C LEU A 80 8.36 -3.19 1.75
N VAL A 81 8.77 -3.61 0.54
CA VAL A 81 8.00 -4.49 -0.36
C VAL A 81 7.66 -5.85 0.28
N HIS A 82 8.56 -6.40 1.09
CA HIS A 82 8.36 -7.69 1.75
C HIS A 82 7.56 -7.61 3.05
N ARG A 83 7.56 -6.45 3.73
CA ARG A 83 6.88 -6.27 5.03
C ARG A 83 5.47 -5.70 4.90
N LEU A 84 5.22 -4.91 3.86
CA LEU A 84 3.92 -4.29 3.64
C LEU A 84 3.13 -5.05 2.57
N PRO A 85 1.88 -5.44 2.87
CA PRO A 85 1.10 -6.28 1.96
C PRO A 85 0.58 -5.51 0.72
N ARG A 86 0.58 -4.17 0.75
CA ARG A 86 0.00 -3.33 -0.30
C ARG A 86 0.89 -2.13 -0.59
N VAL A 87 2.05 -2.41 -1.16
CA VAL A 87 3.00 -1.39 -1.59
C VAL A 87 3.36 -1.55 -3.06
N GLY A 88 3.44 -0.42 -3.76
CA GLY A 88 4.10 -0.30 -5.05
C GLY A 88 5.30 0.66 -4.96
N VAL A 89 6.36 0.36 -5.70
CA VAL A 89 7.57 1.19 -5.78
C VAL A 89 7.81 1.56 -7.24
N PHE A 90 7.91 2.86 -7.49
CA PHE A 90 7.94 3.43 -8.82
C PHE A 90 9.15 4.37 -8.96
N PRO A 91 10.30 3.83 -9.42
CA PRO A 91 11.43 4.66 -9.80
C PRO A 91 11.04 5.60 -10.94
N PHE A 92 11.51 6.85 -10.87
CA PHE A 92 11.31 7.83 -11.92
C PHE A 92 12.55 8.70 -12.17
N ALA A 93 12.69 9.12 -13.43
CA ALA A 93 13.56 10.23 -13.82
C ALA A 93 13.04 10.87 -15.12
N ALA A 94 13.44 10.34 -16.29
CA ALA A 94 12.85 10.71 -17.58
C ALA A 94 11.53 9.96 -17.85
N GLU A 95 11.38 8.76 -17.27
CA GLU A 95 10.20 7.90 -17.40
C GLU A 95 9.85 7.31 -16.02
N LEU A 96 8.61 6.86 -15.85
CA LEU A 96 8.12 6.17 -14.65
C LEU A 96 8.02 4.65 -14.89
N VAL A 97 8.71 3.87 -14.06
CA VAL A 97 8.70 2.40 -14.13
C VAL A 97 8.02 1.81 -12.90
N ASP A 98 7.26 0.71 -13.06
CA ASP A 98 6.83 -0.10 -11.91
C ASP A 98 7.91 -1.15 -11.59
N ALA A 99 8.61 -0.95 -10.48
CA ALA A 99 9.66 -1.86 -10.02
C ALA A 99 9.18 -2.85 -8.95
N THR A 100 7.88 -2.88 -8.65
CA THR A 100 7.33 -3.63 -7.52
C THR A 100 7.61 -5.12 -7.63
N GLU A 101 7.36 -5.74 -8.79
CA GLU A 101 7.61 -7.17 -9.00
C GLU A 101 9.11 -7.50 -8.97
N VAL A 102 9.95 -6.61 -9.51
CA VAL A 102 11.41 -6.76 -9.47
C VAL A 102 11.90 -6.80 -8.02
N LEU A 103 11.36 -5.93 -7.17
CA LEU A 103 11.69 -5.87 -5.74
C LEU A 103 11.09 -7.01 -4.91
N ARG A 104 10.06 -7.73 -5.40
CA ARG A 104 9.55 -8.97 -4.79
C ARG A 104 10.40 -10.19 -5.10
N GLY A 105 11.18 -10.12 -6.19
CA GLY A 105 12.12 -11.17 -6.57
C GLY A 105 13.36 -11.20 -5.68
N PRO A 106 14.37 -12.03 -6.03
CA PRO A 106 15.62 -12.09 -5.29
C PRO A 106 16.35 -10.74 -5.26
N TYR A 107 16.87 -10.35 -4.09
CA TYR A 107 17.59 -9.09 -3.89
C TYR A 107 18.70 -8.82 -4.92
N ALA A 108 19.48 -9.85 -5.28
CA ALA A 108 20.54 -9.73 -6.27
C ALA A 108 20.02 -9.30 -7.66
N VAL A 109 18.85 -9.82 -8.07
CA VAL A 109 18.21 -9.45 -9.34
C VAL A 109 17.70 -8.01 -9.27
N ALA A 110 17.06 -7.64 -8.16
CA ALA A 110 16.57 -6.29 -7.95
C ALA A 110 17.70 -5.26 -8.03
N ARG A 111 18.83 -5.54 -7.37
CA ARG A 111 20.01 -4.68 -7.38
C ARG A 111 20.59 -4.49 -8.77
N VAL A 112 20.77 -5.57 -9.54
CA VAL A 112 21.29 -5.48 -10.91
C VAL A 112 20.36 -4.68 -11.81
N ARG A 113 19.04 -4.95 -11.77
CA ARG A 113 18.07 -4.24 -12.60
C ARG A 113 17.94 -2.77 -12.23
N LEU A 114 17.91 -2.46 -10.93
CA LEU A 114 17.72 -1.09 -10.46
C LEU A 114 18.98 -0.24 -10.59
N GLY A 115 20.17 -0.83 -10.44
CA GLY A 115 21.44 -0.15 -10.71
C GLY A 115 21.67 0.16 -12.20
N GLN A 116 20.91 -0.45 -13.12
CA GLN A 116 20.92 -0.07 -14.54
C GLN A 116 20.09 1.19 -14.81
N PHE A 117 19.06 1.46 -14.00
CA PHE A 117 18.23 2.64 -14.19
C PHE A 117 19.01 3.94 -13.97
N SER A 118 19.83 4.04 -12.91
CA SER A 118 20.60 5.27 -12.65
C SER A 118 21.50 5.68 -13.82
N ARG A 119 22.06 4.71 -14.54
CA ARG A 119 22.97 4.93 -15.68
C ARG A 119 22.28 5.44 -16.93
N VAL A 120 20.98 5.20 -17.07
CA VAL A 120 20.18 5.59 -18.26
C VAL A 120 19.58 7.00 -18.08
N PHE A 121 19.51 7.51 -16.86
CA PHE A 121 18.72 8.70 -16.50
C PHE A 121 19.53 9.98 -16.26
N SER A 122 20.46 10.30 -17.17
CA SER A 122 21.25 11.55 -17.11
C SER A 122 20.52 12.81 -17.61
N GLY A 123 19.20 12.75 -17.83
CA GLY A 123 18.41 13.78 -18.54
C GLY A 123 17.62 14.76 -17.67
N GLY A 124 17.70 14.67 -16.34
CA GLY A 124 16.98 15.52 -15.38
C GLY A 124 15.80 14.82 -14.69
N THR A 125 15.08 15.57 -13.83
CA THR A 125 14.01 15.07 -12.97
C THR A 125 12.66 15.66 -13.37
N ARG A 126 11.74 14.86 -13.91
CA ARG A 126 10.40 15.33 -14.32
C ARG A 126 9.31 14.92 -13.33
N ILE A 127 9.43 15.37 -12.08
CA ILE A 127 8.55 14.93 -10.99
C ILE A 127 7.06 15.18 -11.28
N GLY A 128 6.71 16.30 -11.91
CA GLY A 128 5.31 16.63 -12.23
C GLY A 128 4.69 15.70 -13.28
N GLU A 129 5.47 15.32 -14.30
CA GLU A 129 5.06 14.34 -15.32
C GLU A 129 4.94 12.95 -14.70
N ALA A 130 5.94 12.53 -13.91
CA ALA A 130 5.94 11.23 -13.24
C ALA A 130 4.76 11.06 -12.27
N VAL A 131 4.42 12.08 -11.48
CA VAL A 131 3.26 12.04 -10.58
C VAL A 131 1.96 11.95 -11.36
N ARG A 132 1.81 12.72 -12.45
CA ARG A 132 0.62 12.67 -13.30
C ARG A 132 0.45 11.30 -13.95
N GLU A 133 1.52 10.79 -14.55
CA GLU A 133 1.55 9.47 -15.15
C GLU A 133 1.21 8.38 -14.13
N TRP A 134 1.74 8.49 -12.91
CA TRP A 134 1.41 7.55 -11.84
C TRP A 134 -0.07 7.61 -11.45
N LEU A 135 -0.64 8.81 -11.29
CA LEU A 135 -2.07 8.99 -10.98
C LEU A 135 -2.95 8.40 -12.09
N ASP A 136 -2.61 8.63 -13.35
CA ASP A 136 -3.38 8.13 -14.50
C ASP A 136 -3.33 6.60 -14.60
N ARG A 137 -2.19 5.98 -14.30
CA ARG A 137 -1.99 4.52 -14.41
C ARG A 137 -2.42 3.74 -13.16
N PHE A 138 -2.25 4.32 -11.97
CA PHE A 138 -2.34 3.61 -10.69
C PHE A 138 -3.22 4.29 -9.64
N GLY A 139 -3.72 5.50 -9.88
CA GLY A 139 -4.46 6.32 -8.92
C GLY A 139 -5.89 5.85 -8.59
N ALA A 140 -6.39 4.78 -9.23
CA ALA A 140 -7.74 4.24 -9.06
C ALA A 140 -7.90 3.20 -7.91
#